data_AF-A0A369XUV8-F1
#
_entry.id   AF-A0A369XUV8-F1
#
_cell.length_a   1.000
_cell.length_b   1.000
_cell.length_c   1.000
_cell.angle_alpha   90.00
_cell.angle_beta   90.00
_cell.angle_gamma   90.00
#
_symmetry.space_group_name_H-M   'P 1'
#
loop_
_entity.id
_entity.type
_entity.pdbx_description
1 polymer ?
#
loop_
_entity_poly.entity_id
_entity_poly.type
_entity_poly.pdbx_seq_one_letter_code
_entity_poly.pdbx_strand_id
1 'polypeptide(L)' 'AQISGIDIMDLDDAALELMRNGIYAEAGMGCTGPIILVNDANKEKAIVILGENEYIAVEKTSC' A
#
# COMPACT_ATOMS: atom_id res chain seq x y z
N ALA A 1 2.29 -9.67 1.83
CA ALA A 1 2.66 -8.83 0.68
C ALA A 1 3.13 -7.45 1.12
N GLN A 2 4.00 -6.81 0.34
CA GLN A 2 4.39 -5.42 0.52
C GLN A 2 4.07 -4.61 -0.74
N ILE A 3 3.64 -3.38 -0.56
CA ILE A 3 3.29 -2.42 -1.62
C ILE A 3 4.26 -1.26 -1.46
N SER A 4 5.11 -1.06 -2.46
CA SER A 4 6.04 0.06 -2.55
C SER A 4 5.53 1.07 -3.57
N GLY A 5 6.14 2.27 -3.59
CA GLY A 5 5.77 3.32 -4.53
C GLY A 5 4.61 4.19 -4.02
N ILE A 6 4.50 4.33 -2.71
CA ILE A 6 3.60 5.26 -2.03
C ILE A 6 4.40 6.50 -1.67
N ASP A 7 3.84 7.68 -1.88
CA ASP A 7 4.47 8.91 -1.41
C ASP A 7 4.46 9.00 0.11
N ILE A 8 5.54 9.50 0.72
CA ILE A 8 5.64 9.60 2.18
C ILE A 8 4.55 10.51 2.77
N MET A 9 4.05 11.47 1.99
CA MET A 9 2.96 12.35 2.42
C MET A 9 1.62 11.60 2.48
N ASP A 10 1.42 10.64 1.58
CA ASP A 10 0.18 9.88 1.46
C ASP A 10 0.23 8.52 2.18
N LEU A 11 1.38 8.15 2.76
CA LEU A 11 1.59 6.85 3.39
C LEU A 11 0.60 6.56 4.53
N ASP A 12 0.37 7.55 5.39
CA ASP A 12 -0.57 7.43 6.50
C ASP A 12 -2.02 7.39 6.00
N ASP A 13 -2.37 8.23 5.02
CA ASP A 13 -3.72 8.25 4.43
C ASP A 13 -4.04 6.94 3.70
N ALA A 14 -3.10 6.42 2.90
CA ALA A 14 -3.19 5.13 2.23
C ALA A 14 -3.40 3.97 3.23
N ALA A 15 -2.65 3.95 4.35
CA ALA A 15 -2.82 2.92 5.39
C ALA A 15 -4.17 3.05 6.11
N LEU A 16 -4.60 4.28 6.40
CA LEU A 16 -5.90 4.55 7.01
C LEU A 16 -7.07 4.19 6.08
N GLU A 17 -6.95 4.47 4.78
CA GLU A 17 -7.95 4.12 3.76
C GLU A 17 -8.17 2.61 3.72
N LEU A 18 -7.08 1.84 3.72
CA LEU A 18 -7.13 0.38 3.78
C LEU A 18 -7.80 -0.10 5.08
N MET A 19 -7.42 0.46 6.23
CA MET A 19 -8.04 0.12 7.51
C MET A 19 -9.55 0.43 7.54
N ARG A 20 -9.98 1.57 6.97
CA ARG A 20 -11.42 1.93 6.84
C ARG A 20 -12.19 0.93 6.00
N ASN A 21 -11.54 0.33 5.00
CA ASN A 21 -12.09 -0.72 4.16
C ASN A 21 -11.97 -2.13 4.79
N GLY A 22 -11.54 -2.23 6.05
CA GLY A 22 -11.38 -3.50 6.77
C GLY A 22 -10.14 -4.30 6.36
N ILE A 23 -9.18 -3.65 5.70
CA ILE A 23 -7.90 -4.25 5.30
C ILE A 23 -6.84 -3.82 6.30
N TYR A 24 -6.23 -4.80 6.96
CA TYR A 24 -5.09 -4.53 7.82
C TYR A 24 -3.88 -4.14 6.95
N ALA A 25 -3.37 -2.94 7.21
CA ALA A 25 -2.25 -2.33 6.53
C ALA A 25 -1.33 -1.68 7.57
N GLU A 26 -0.03 -1.90 7.43
CA GLU A 26 1.00 -1.26 8.25
C GLU A 26 1.93 -0.44 7.36
N ALA A 27 2.05 0.84 7.66
CA ALA A 27 3.05 1.71 7.04
C ALA A 27 4.44 1.43 7.62
N GLY A 28 5.44 1.36 6.75
CA GLY A 28 6.83 1.15 7.12
C GLY A 28 7.79 1.83 6.15
N MET A 29 9.08 1.77 6.47
CA MET A 29 10.15 2.18 5.57
C MET A 29 10.99 0.96 5.21
N GLY A 30 10.91 0.55 3.95
CA GLY A 30 11.78 -0.45 3.37
C GLY A 30 13.14 0.15 2.99
N CYS A 31 14.03 -0.71 2.48
CA CYS A 31 15.37 -0.30 2.06
C CYS A 31 15.37 0.72 0.89
N THR A 32 14.25 0.81 0.16
CA THR A 32 14.06 1.65 -1.02
C THR A 32 13.06 2.80 -0.81
N GLY A 33 12.56 2.99 0.42
CA GLY A 33 11.59 4.05 0.75
C GLY A 33 10.33 3.55 1.47
N PRO A 34 9.28 4.39 1.56
CA PRO A 34 8.02 4.05 2.20
C PRO A 34 7.33 2.84 1.54
N ILE A 35 6.86 1.92 2.38
CA ILE A 35 6.14 0.71 1.98
C ILE A 35 4.91 0.51 2.87
N ILE A 36 3.87 -0.11 2.33
CA ILE A 36 2.76 -0.65 3.13
C ILE A 36 2.82 -2.18 3.11
N LEU A 37 2.82 -2.77 4.30
CA LEU A 37 2.66 -4.20 4.50
C LEU A 37 1.18 -4.53 4.63
N VAL A 38 0.72 -5.50 3.83
CA VAL A 38 -0.64 -6.04 3.88
C VAL A 38 -0.60 -7.56 3.84
N ASN A 39 -1.66 -8.20 4.34
CA ASN A 39 -1.83 -9.63 4.19
C ASN A 39 -1.92 -10.01 2.69
N ASP A 40 -1.32 -11.12 2.29
CA ASP A 40 -1.34 -11.59 0.89
C ASP A 40 -2.77 -11.78 0.37
N ALA A 41 -3.67 -12.27 1.21
CA ALA A 41 -5.09 -12.42 0.89
C ALA A 41 -5.81 -11.09 0.60
N ASN A 42 -5.29 -9.98 1.11
CA ASN A 42 -5.85 -8.63 0.91
C ASN A 42 -5.03 -7.78 -0.06
N LYS A 43 -3.92 -8.31 -0.59
CA LYS A 43 -3.01 -7.58 -1.50
C LYS A 43 -3.75 -7.06 -2.71
N GLU A 44 -4.56 -7.90 -3.36
CA GLU A 44 -5.30 -7.51 -4.56
C GLU A 44 -6.28 -6.38 -4.28
N LYS A 45 -7.06 -6.48 -3.19
CA LYS A 45 -7.99 -5.42 -2.77
C LYS A 45 -7.25 -4.13 -2.41
N ALA A 46 -6.12 -4.25 -1.72
CA ALA A 46 -5.33 -3.09 -1.34
C ALA A 46 -4.77 -2.36 -2.57
N ILE A 47 -4.25 -3.09 -3.56
CA ILE A 47 -3.78 -2.49 -4.82
C ILE A 47 -4.92 -1.79 -5.57
N VAL A 48 -6.11 -2.37 -5.60
CA VAL A 48 -7.28 -1.74 -6.24
C VAL A 48 -7.65 -0.44 -5.53
N ILE A 49 -7.84 -0.46 -4.21
CA ILE A 49 -8.22 0.74 -3.44
C ILE A 49 -7.16 1.83 -3.54
N LEU A 50 -5.87 1.45 -3.39
CA LEU A 50 -4.78 2.42 -3.47
C LEU A 50 -4.60 2.97 -4.89
N GLY A 51 -4.83 2.15 -5.93
CA GLY A 51 -4.77 2.57 -7.32
C GLY A 51 -5.95 3.47 -7.72
N GLU A 52 -7.16 3.21 -7.20
CA GLU A 52 -8.34 4.06 -7.40
C GLU A 52 -8.20 5.44 -6.77
N ASN A 53 -7.47 5.53 -5.65
CA ASN A 53 -7.16 6.79 -4.97
C ASN A 53 -5.81 7.40 -5.41
N GLU A 54 -5.20 6.86 -6.47
CA GLU A 54 -3.93 7.35 -7.06
C GLU A 54 -2.73 7.42 -6.09
N TYR A 55 -2.78 6.70 -4.96
CA TYR A 55 -1.66 6.66 -3.99
C TYR A 55 -0.46 5.83 -4.45
N ILE A 56 -0.67 4.93 -5.43
CA ILE A 56 0.40 4.10 -6.00
C ILE A 56 0.40 4.15 -7.52
N ALA A 57 1.57 4.39 -8.09
CA ALA A 57 1.85 3.99 -9.46
C ALA A 57 2.15 2.49 -9.44
N VAL A 58 1.26 1.67 -10.01
CA VAL A 58 1.33 0.19 -9.94
C VAL A 58 2.63 -0.33 -10.58
N GLU A 59 3.72 -0.37 -9.81
CA GLU A 59 4.92 -1.11 -10.16
C GLU A 59 4.69 -2.58 -9.79
N LYS A 60 4.21 -3.34 -10.78
CA LYS A 60 4.42 -4.78 -10.82
C LYS A 60 5.92 -5.04 -10.90
N THR A 61 6.58 -5.28 -9.76
CA THR A 61 7.93 -5.87 -9.81
C THR A 61 8.14 -6.86 -8.68
N SER A 62 7.85 -8.13 -8.98
CA SER A 62 8.55 -9.27 -8.39
C SER A 62 9.92 -9.30 -9.07
N CYS A 63 10.98 -9.04 -8.34
CA CYS A 63 12.34 -9.37 -8.75
C CYS A 63 13.03 -10.12 -7.60
#